data_AF-A0ABD2PGC3-F1
#
_entry.id   AF-A0ABD2PGC3-F1
#
_cell.length_a   1.000
_cell.length_b   1.000
_cell.length_c   1.000
_cell.angle_alpha   90.00
_cell.angle_beta   90.00
_cell.angle_gamma   90.00
#
_symmetry.space_group_name_H-M   'P 1'
#
loop_
_entity.id
_entity.type
_entity.pdbx_description
1 polymer ?
#
loop_
_entity_poly.entity_id
_entity_poly.type
_entity_poly.pdbx_seq_one_letter_code
_entity_poly.pdbx_strand_id
1 'polypeptide(L)'
;MIDMIEAEKRLVSELGQNVCIYPKVCLHHAEKARKTRGNGELVIDWDEIFRNYKQSYEQHKEFYLLSVFLGDFIASPRFCHQLAKRGRTCSD
;
A
#
# COMPACT_ATOMS: atom_id res chain seq x y z
N MET A 1 -10.84 -13.79 -4.38
CA MET A 1 -9.53 -13.82 -3.69
C MET A 1 -8.53 -13.16 -4.62
N ILE A 2 -7.62 -12.32 -4.10
CA ILE A 2 -6.65 -11.63 -4.95
C ILE A 2 -5.52 -12.60 -5.29
N ASP A 3 -5.24 -12.75 -6.58
CA ASP A 3 -4.09 -13.51 -7.04
C ASP A 3 -2.82 -12.69 -6.82
N MET A 4 -1.99 -13.13 -5.87
CA MET A 4 -0.76 -12.43 -5.51
C MET A 4 0.31 -12.50 -6.59
N ILE A 5 0.34 -13.56 -7.39
CA ILE A 5 1.34 -13.73 -8.45
C ILE A 5 1.05 -12.70 -9.56
N GLU A 6 -0.22 -12.64 -9.97
CA GLU A 6 -0.65 -11.68 -10.99
C GLU A 6 -0.53 -10.23 -10.50
N ALA A 7 -0.90 -9.95 -9.25
CA ALA A 7 -0.78 -8.60 -8.68
C ALA A 7 0.68 -8.12 -8.63
N GLU A 8 1.61 -8.97 -8.16
CA GLU A 8 3.04 -8.65 -8.18
C GLU A 8 3.56 -8.45 -9.60
N LYS A 9 3.20 -9.35 -10.52
CA LYS A 9 3.62 -9.25 -11.93
C LYS A 9 3.17 -7.95 -12.57
N ARG A 10 1.93 -7.52 -12.33
CA ARG A 10 1.42 -6.23 -12.82
C ARG A 10 2.17 -5.05 -12.23
N LEU A 11 2.40 -5.03 -10.91
CA LEU A 11 3.18 -3.97 -10.28
C LEU A 11 4.56 -3.84 -10.92
N VAL A 12 5.26 -4.95 -11.12
CA VAL A 12 6.60 -4.96 -11.74
C VAL A 12 6.54 -4.55 -13.22
N SER A 13 5.54 -5.03 -13.97
CA SER A 13 5.38 -4.71 -15.39
C SER A 13 5.11 -3.23 -15.64
N GLU A 14 4.29 -2.59 -14.79
CA GLU A 14 3.86 -1.21 -14.97
C GLU A 14 4.81 -0.19 -14.32
N LEU A 15 5.41 -0.54 -13.18
CA LEU A 15 6.20 0.38 -12.35
C LEU A 15 7.70 0.04 -12.31
N GLY A 16 8.11 -1.05 -12.97
CA GLY A 16 9.49 -1.50 -13.07
C GLY A 16 9.94 -2.43 -11.94
N GLN A 17 11.11 -3.03 -12.12
CA GLN A 17 11.66 -4.07 -11.22
C GLN A 17 11.92 -3.57 -9.79
N ASN A 18 12.16 -2.27 -9.63
CA ASN A 18 12.48 -1.64 -8.35
C ASN A 18 11.23 -1.20 -7.58
N VAL A 19 10.02 -1.46 -8.11
CA VAL A 19 8.80 -1.19 -7.36
C VAL A 19 8.84 -1.89 -6.00
N CYS A 20 8.57 -1.11 -4.97
CA CYS A 20 8.49 -1.57 -3.60
C CYS A 20 7.33 -0.89 -2.89
N ILE A 21 7.01 -1.41 -1.70
CA ILE A 21 6.00 -0.87 -0.80
C ILE A 21 6.62 -0.69 0.58
N TYR A 22 6.10 0.28 1.33
CA TYR A 22 6.34 0.44 2.76
C TYR A 22 5.27 -0.37 3.51
N PRO A 23 5.59 -1.56 4.05
CA PRO A 23 4.55 -2.48 4.53
C PRO A 23 3.75 -1.90 5.68
N LYS A 24 4.39 -1.12 6.57
CA LYS A 24 3.71 -0.44 7.68
C LYS A 24 2.63 0.53 7.18
N VAL A 25 2.92 1.31 6.15
CA VAL A 25 1.99 2.26 5.52
C VAL A 25 0.83 1.50 4.86
N CYS A 26 1.13 0.50 4.04
CA CYS A 26 0.10 -0.32 3.37
C CYS A 26 -0.83 -0.99 4.39
N LEU A 27 -0.27 -1.59 5.45
CA LEU A 27 -1.04 -2.27 6.49
C LEU A 27 -1.96 -1.33 7.25
N HIS A 28 -1.46 -0.15 7.61
CA HIS A 28 -2.24 0.87 8.32
C HIS A 28 -3.50 1.25 7.53
N HIS A 29 -3.31 1.59 6.25
CA HIS A 29 -4.40 1.95 5.34
C HIS A 29 -5.34 0.77 5.06
N ALA A 30 -4.80 -0.44 4.87
CA ALA A 30 -5.62 -1.64 4.66
C ALA A 30 -6.50 -1.98 5.86
N GLU A 31 -6.00 -1.82 7.09
CA GLU A 31 -6.77 -2.04 8.32
C GLU A 31 -7.86 -0.96 8.49
N LYS A 32 -7.53 0.31 8.23
CA LYS A 32 -8.50 1.42 8.27
C LYS A 32 -9.63 1.18 7.27
N ALA A 33 -9.29 0.94 5.99
CA ALA A 33 -10.24 0.68 4.92
C ALA A 33 -11.09 -0.59 5.16
N ARG A 34 -10.49 -1.66 5.72
CA ARG A 34 -11.23 -2.88 6.06
C ARG A 34 -12.32 -2.63 7.09
N LYS A 35 -12.06 -1.76 8.08
CA LYS A 35 -13.04 -1.40 9.13
C LYS A 35 -14.16 -0.51 8.62
N THR A 36 -13.88 0.36 7.65
CA THR A 36 -14.86 1.34 7.12
C THR A 36 -15.66 0.82 5.92
N ARG A 37 -15.19 -0.22 5.22
CA ARG A 37 -15.87 -0.82 4.06
C ARG A 37 -17.29 -1.34 4.30
N GLY A 38 -17.69 -1.57 5.55
CA GLY A 38 -19.08 -1.91 5.89
C GLY A 38 -20.09 -0.82 5.54
N ASN A 39 -19.64 0.42 5.33
CA ASN A 39 -20.50 1.59 5.08
C ASN A 39 -20.60 2.00 3.60
N GLY A 40 -20.11 1.18 2.66
CA GLY A 40 -20.35 1.34 1.22
C GLY A 40 -19.44 2.33 0.46
N GLU A 41 -18.83 3.31 1.14
CA GLU A 41 -17.89 4.26 0.50
C GLU A 41 -16.45 4.13 1.01
N LEU A 42 -15.50 4.30 0.09
CA LEU A 42 -14.09 4.46 0.42
C LEU A 42 -13.89 5.85 1.04
N VAL A 43 -13.71 5.90 2.35
CA VAL A 43 -13.40 7.14 3.07
C VAL A 43 -11.88 7.32 3.13
N ILE A 44 -11.35 8.25 2.33
CA ILE A 44 -9.93 8.61 2.31
C ILE A 44 -9.71 9.83 3.22
N ASP A 45 -8.76 9.71 4.15
CA ASP A 45 -8.35 10.79 5.04
C ASP A 45 -7.11 11.50 4.48
N TRP A 46 -7.36 12.51 3.65
CA TRP A 46 -6.31 13.25 2.95
C TRP A 46 -5.37 13.98 3.92
N ASP A 47 -5.88 14.49 5.03
CA ASP A 47 -5.09 15.23 6.02
C ASP A 47 -4.09 14.31 6.74
N GLU A 48 -4.50 13.09 7.06
CA GLU A 48 -3.59 12.06 7.58
C GLU A 48 -2.52 11.70 6.56
N ILE A 49 -2.92 11.37 5.32
CA ILE A 49 -2.00 10.95 4.24
C ILE A 49 -0.93 12.01 4.02
N PHE A 50 -1.32 13.27 3.82
CA PHE A 50 -0.36 14.31 3.49
C PHE A 50 0.50 14.75 4.67
N ARG A 51 -0.02 14.68 5.90
CA ARG A 51 0.77 14.93 7.11
C ARG A 51 1.86 13.88 7.28
N ASN A 52 1.49 12.59 7.18
CA ASN A 52 2.43 11.49 7.29
C ASN A 52 3.42 11.49 6.12
N TYR A 53 2.96 11.75 4.89
CA TYR A 53 3.81 11.91 3.72
C TYR A 53 4.88 13.01 3.91
N LYS A 54 4.52 14.16 4.50
CA LYS A 54 5.49 15.25 4.74
C LYS A 54 6.52 14.91 5.81
N GLN A 55 6.12 14.17 6.86
CA GLN A 55 6.97 13.78 7.99
C GLN A 55 7.83 12.55 7.71
N SER A 56 7.44 11.78 6.71
CA SER A 56 8.07 10.59 6.21
C SER A 56 9.56 10.84 5.82
N TYR A 57 10.48 9.98 6.28
CA TYR A 57 11.92 9.98 5.93
C TYR A 57 12.25 9.07 4.73
N GLU A 58 11.22 8.48 4.13
CA GLU A 58 11.26 7.55 3.02
C GLU A 58 11.99 8.16 1.82
N GLN A 59 13.03 7.49 1.31
CA GLN A 59 13.79 7.94 0.14
C GLN A 59 12.93 8.00 -1.14
N HIS A 60 11.93 7.10 -1.25
CA HIS A 60 11.05 6.96 -2.42
C HIS A 60 9.60 7.33 -2.07
N LYS A 61 9.31 8.62 -2.04
CA LYS A 61 7.99 9.17 -1.66
C LYS A 61 6.87 8.71 -2.60
N GLU A 62 7.18 8.37 -3.85
CA GLU A 62 6.25 7.76 -4.79
C GLU A 62 5.74 6.39 -4.30
N PHE A 63 6.61 5.58 -3.68
CA PHE A 63 6.24 4.27 -3.16
C PHE A 63 5.52 4.36 -1.81
N TYR A 64 5.70 5.47 -1.08
CA TYR A 64 4.82 5.80 0.04
C TYR A 64 3.37 5.93 -0.45
N LEU A 65 3.12 6.76 -1.47
CA LEU A 65 1.77 6.97 -2.00
C LEU A 65 1.20 5.70 -2.65
N LEU A 66 2.02 4.89 -3.32
CA LEU A 66 1.62 3.57 -3.80
C LEU A 66 1.16 2.67 -2.65
N SER A 67 1.87 2.68 -1.52
CA SER A 67 1.54 1.87 -0.34
C SER A 67 0.20 2.29 0.28
N VAL A 68 -0.05 3.59 0.37
CA VAL A 68 -1.35 4.16 0.77
C VAL A 68 -2.45 3.67 -0.16
N PHE A 69 -2.27 3.85 -1.47
CA PHE A 69 -3.25 3.48 -2.49
C PHE A 69 -3.60 1.99 -2.45
N LEU A 70 -2.59 1.12 -2.39
CA LEU A 70 -2.79 -0.32 -2.28
C LEU A 70 -3.53 -0.67 -0.97
N GLY A 71 -3.20 -0.03 0.14
CA GLY A 71 -3.88 -0.23 1.42
C GLY A 71 -5.38 0.11 1.33
N ASP A 72 -5.68 1.33 0.91
CA ASP A 72 -7.05 1.86 0.87
C ASP A 72 -7.94 1.12 -0.14
N PHE A 73 -7.44 0.88 -1.36
CA PHE A 73 -8.23 0.26 -2.43
C PHE A 73 -8.32 -1.26 -2.34
N ILE A 74 -7.29 -1.94 -1.83
CA ILE A 74 -7.35 -3.39 -1.69
C ILE A 74 -8.05 -3.77 -0.39
N ALA A 75 -7.84 -2.99 0.68
CA ALA A 75 -8.38 -3.20 2.04
C ALA A 75 -8.13 -4.63 2.56
N SER A 76 -6.93 -5.17 2.27
CA SER A 76 -6.51 -6.50 2.70
C SER A 76 -5.12 -6.42 3.35
N PRO A 77 -5.02 -6.49 4.68
CA PRO A 77 -3.74 -6.54 5.37
C PRO A 77 -2.87 -7.72 4.91
N ARG A 78 -3.53 -8.85 4.58
CA ARG A 78 -2.86 -10.04 4.02
C ARG A 78 -2.17 -9.72 2.68
N PHE A 79 -2.76 -8.89 1.84
CA PHE A 79 -2.16 -8.48 0.56
C PHE A 79 -0.83 -7.74 0.78
N CYS A 80 -0.81 -6.75 1.68
CA CYS A 80 0.40 -6.01 2.04
C CYS A 80 1.50 -6.93 2.59
N HIS A 81 1.15 -7.85 3.48
CA HIS A 81 2.11 -8.83 4.00
C HIS A 81 2.66 -9.77 2.91
N GLN A 82 1.81 -10.19 1.97
CA GLN A 82 2.23 -11.09 0.91
C GLN A 82 3.16 -10.40 -0.10
N LEU A 83 2.94 -9.12 -0.43
CA LEU A 83 3.91 -8.35 -1.22
C LEU A 83 5.26 -8.24 -0.51
N ALA A 84 5.26 -7.89 0.79
CA ALA A 84 6.48 -7.81 1.58
C ALA A 84 7.26 -9.14 1.62
N LYS A 85 6.56 -10.26 1.83
CA LYS A 85 7.15 -11.62 1.80
C LYS A 85 7.76 -11.99 0.45
N ARG A 86 7.34 -11.36 -0.64
CA ARG A 86 7.84 -11.57 -2.00
C ARG A 86 8.99 -10.61 -2.34
N GLY A 87 9.56 -9.95 -1.32
CA GLY A 87 10.73 -9.08 -1.48
C GLY A 87 10.39 -7.69 -2.02
N ARG A 88 9.12 -7.27 -1.97
CA ARG A 88 8.69 -5.92 -2.39
C ARG A 88 8.77 -4.89 -1.26
N THR A 89 9.51 -5.14 -0.18
CA THR A 89 9.68 -4.15 0.90
C THR A 89 10.69 -3.10 0.46
N CYS A 90 10.33 -1.81 0.57
CA CYS A 90 11.30 -0.73 0.35
C CYS A 90 12.40 -0.81 1.40
N SER A 91 13.65 -0.62 0.96
CA SER A 91 14.79 -0.41 1.85
C SER A 91 14.91 1.09 2.11
N ASP A 92 15.10 1.44 3.38
CA ASP A 92 15.37 2.83 3.80
C ASP A 92 16.81 3.24 3.51
#